data_AF-A0A7S3HA85-F1
#
_entry.id   AF-A0A7S3HA85-F1
#
_cell.length_a   1.000
_cell.length_b   1.000
_cell.length_c   1.000
_cell.angle_alpha   90.00
_cell.angle_beta   90.00
_cell.angle_gamma   90.00
#
_symmetry.space_group_name_H-M   'P 1'
#
loop_
_entity.id
_entity.type
_entity.pdbx_description
1 polymer ?
#
loop_
_entity_poly.entity_id
_entity_poly.type
_entity_poly.pdbx_seq_one_letter_code
_entity_poly.pdbx_strand_id
1 'polypeptide(L)'
;PEDVPDGEEESLGIIPRAVADLFKILEEKALVNPKFDYSVSCQIMQIYNEKIFDLMQDKRRQNPLQLRDNHKDNQKEKEGIDGAKSSGTVHVRGMSVYRIYSREEAIQLLKQGMRNRAIRATDFNSESSRSHTILQLFVTVEEEDEQGLMLLKRSTFSLVDLAGSEKWRSSLSTSTTNLQAEAAVQAQMKEMTNINTSLHVLGNCVSALIEPNRRHVPYRDSVLTRLLQDPLGGNGRTILIATIHADAGHKEETYSTL
;
A
#
# COMPACT_ATOMS: atom_id res chain seq x y z
N PRO A 1 0.54 -29.16 1.63
CA PRO A 1 1.99 -29.34 1.79
C PRO A 1 2.71 -28.89 0.53
N GLU A 2 2.96 -27.59 0.44
CA GLU A 2 4.06 -27.06 -0.36
C GLU A 2 4.65 -25.92 0.47
N ASP A 3 5.84 -26.20 0.99
CA ASP A 3 6.69 -25.27 1.69
C ASP A 3 6.93 -24.06 0.79
N VAL A 4 6.46 -22.89 1.22
CA VAL A 4 7.15 -21.65 0.84
C VAL A 4 8.54 -21.83 1.45
N PRO A 5 9.63 -21.90 0.66
CA PRO A 5 10.94 -22.05 1.24
C PRO A 5 11.10 -20.89 2.22
N ASP A 6 11.47 -21.19 3.46
CA ASP A 6 12.10 -20.19 4.32
C ASP A 6 13.41 -19.83 3.61
N GLY A 7 13.29 -18.93 2.64
CA GLY A 7 14.42 -18.45 1.87
C GLY A 7 15.42 -17.84 2.83
N GLU A 8 16.69 -18.18 2.65
CA GLU A 8 17.82 -17.54 3.33
C GLU A 8 17.62 -16.02 3.33
N GLU A 9 18.03 -15.32 4.40
CA GLU A 9 17.77 -13.86 4.59
C GLU A 9 18.15 -13.01 3.36
N GLU A 10 19.09 -13.47 2.52
CA GLU A 10 19.49 -12.83 1.27
C GLU A 10 18.40 -12.85 0.16
N SER A 11 17.54 -13.88 0.12
CA SER A 11 16.50 -14.06 -0.89
C SER A 11 15.20 -13.28 -0.63
N LEU A 12 15.08 -12.65 0.54
CA LEU A 12 13.87 -11.92 0.93
C LEU A 12 13.67 -10.66 0.06
N GLY A 13 12.45 -10.12 0.02
CA GLY A 13 12.17 -8.84 -0.64
C GLY A 13 12.53 -7.63 0.23
N ILE A 14 12.33 -6.40 -0.28
CA ILE A 14 12.54 -5.17 0.50
C ILE A 14 11.59 -5.06 1.70
N ILE A 15 10.34 -5.50 1.54
CA ILE A 15 9.29 -5.40 2.57
C ILE A 15 9.64 -6.19 3.84
N PRO A 16 9.91 -7.51 3.80
CA PRO A 16 10.28 -8.26 5.00
C PRO A 16 11.59 -7.76 5.65
N ARG A 17 12.56 -7.31 4.84
CA ARG A 17 13.81 -6.71 5.37
C ARG A 17 13.55 -5.40 6.11
N ALA A 18 12.77 -4.49 5.52
CA ALA A 18 12.43 -3.21 6.14
C ALA A 18 11.62 -3.39 7.44
N VAL A 19 10.74 -4.40 7.50
CA VAL A 19 10.03 -4.77 8.72
C VAL A 19 11.00 -5.28 9.79
N ALA A 20 11.90 -6.20 9.42
CA ALA A 20 12.89 -6.73 10.36
C ALA A 20 13.84 -5.63 10.90
N ASP A 21 14.33 -4.76 10.02
CA ASP A 21 15.20 -3.64 10.38
C ASP A 21 14.50 -2.64 11.30
N LEU A 22 13.20 -2.35 11.05
CA LEU A 22 12.41 -1.47 11.92
C LEU A 22 12.38 -2.02 13.36
N PHE A 23 12.02 -3.29 13.53
CA PHE A 23 11.95 -3.90 14.86
C PHE A 23 13.32 -3.95 15.53
N LYS A 24 14.36 -4.31 14.79
CA LYS A 24 15.74 -4.30 15.30
C LYS A 24 16.12 -2.92 15.85
N ILE A 25 15.84 -1.83 15.12
CA ILE A 25 16.15 -0.46 15.56
C ILE A 25 15.34 -0.09 16.82
N LEU A 26 14.06 -0.45 16.88
CA LEU A 26 13.20 -0.15 18.03
C LEU A 26 13.66 -0.91 19.28
N GLU A 27 14.00 -2.19 19.13
CA GLU A 27 14.52 -3.05 20.20
C GLU A 27 15.87 -2.56 20.71
N GLU A 28 16.81 -2.22 19.82
CA GLU A 28 18.11 -1.65 20.19
C GLU A 28 17.97 -0.35 20.98
N LYS A 29 17.02 0.52 20.60
CA LYS A 29 16.73 1.76 21.33
C LYS A 29 16.13 1.49 22.71
N ALA A 30 15.18 0.56 22.82
CA ALA A 30 14.57 0.17 24.07
C ALA A 30 15.57 -0.47 25.05
N LEU A 31 16.56 -1.20 24.53
CA LEU A 31 17.63 -1.80 25.33
C LEU A 31 18.58 -0.76 25.93
N VAL A 32 18.86 0.33 25.20
CA VAL A 32 19.82 1.36 25.61
C VAL A 32 19.17 2.44 26.47
N ASN A 33 17.89 2.76 26.23
CA ASN A 33 17.18 3.82 26.93
C ASN A 33 15.97 3.26 27.70
N PRO A 34 16.04 3.17 29.05
CA PRO A 34 14.92 2.70 29.87
C PRO A 34 13.65 3.57 29.81
N LYS A 35 13.77 4.80 29.30
CA LYS A 35 12.65 5.73 29.09
C LYS A 35 12.15 5.74 27.63
N PHE A 36 12.64 4.82 26.81
CA PHE A 36 12.16 4.60 25.46
C PHE A 36 11.15 3.46 25.49
N ASP A 37 9.89 3.76 25.20
CA ASP A 37 8.85 2.78 24.95
C ASP A 37 8.33 2.94 23.52
N TYR A 38 7.86 1.86 22.93
CA TYR A 38 7.34 1.90 21.58
C TYR A 38 6.19 0.93 21.40
N SER A 39 5.42 1.21 20.36
CA SER A 39 4.43 0.28 19.92
C SER A 39 4.14 0.33 18.44
N VAL A 40 3.87 -0.85 17.89
CA VAL A 40 3.67 -1.05 16.46
C VAL A 40 2.33 -1.70 16.22
N SER A 41 1.57 -1.19 15.27
CA SER A 41 0.44 -1.89 14.69
C SER A 41 0.52 -1.87 13.17
N CYS A 42 -0.15 -2.82 12.51
CA CYS A 42 -0.16 -2.88 11.05
C CYS A 42 -1.56 -3.06 10.49
N GLN A 43 -1.70 -2.63 9.23
CA GLN A 43 -2.79 -3.03 8.35
C GLN A 43 -2.23 -3.40 6.98
N ILE A 44 -2.86 -4.39 6.34
CA ILE A 44 -2.46 -4.89 5.03
C ILE A 44 -3.69 -4.88 4.13
N MET A 45 -3.60 -4.14 3.03
CA MET A 45 -4.71 -3.96 2.11
C MET A 45 -4.30 -4.20 0.67
N GLN A 46 -5.27 -4.67 -0.12
CA GLN A 46 -5.15 -4.79 -1.56
C GLN A 46 -6.05 -3.75 -2.21
N ILE A 47 -5.53 -3.03 -3.19
CA ILE A 47 -6.34 -2.21 -4.09
C ILE A 47 -6.45 -2.97 -5.40
N TYR A 48 -7.67 -3.37 -5.74
CA TYR A 48 -7.97 -4.05 -6.98
C TYR A 48 -9.16 -3.38 -7.64
N ASN A 49 -8.99 -2.98 -8.90
CA ASN A 49 -10.04 -2.36 -9.69
C ASN A 49 -10.70 -1.14 -8.98
N GLU A 50 -9.86 -0.24 -8.42
CA GLU A 50 -10.29 0.94 -7.65
C GLU A 50 -11.17 0.62 -6.42
N LYS A 51 -11.05 -0.60 -5.88
CA LYS A 51 -11.70 -1.01 -4.63
C LYS A 51 -10.66 -1.50 -3.63
N ILE A 52 -10.90 -1.23 -2.35
CA ILE A 52 -10.01 -1.60 -1.25
C ILE A 52 -10.51 -2.88 -0.62
N PHE A 53 -9.61 -3.82 -0.35
CA PHE A 53 -9.93 -5.07 0.33
C PHE A 53 -8.93 -5.29 1.46
N ASP A 54 -9.45 -5.65 2.64
CA ASP A 54 -8.64 -6.09 3.76
C ASP A 54 -8.01 -7.46 3.44
N LEU A 55 -6.68 -7.55 3.46
CA LEU A 55 -5.99 -8.80 3.14
C LEU A 55 -6.04 -9.84 4.26
N MET A 56 -6.41 -9.45 5.47
CA MET A 56 -6.45 -10.33 6.63
C MET A 56 -7.86 -10.89 6.88
N GLN A 57 -8.91 -10.08 6.69
CA GLN A 57 -10.29 -10.44 7.00
C GLN A 57 -11.11 -10.88 5.77
N ASP A 58 -10.84 -10.35 4.57
CA ASP A 58 -11.68 -10.60 3.39
C ASP A 58 -11.05 -11.58 2.39
N LYS A 59 -10.83 -12.84 2.77
CA LYS A 59 -10.09 -13.81 1.93
C LYS A 59 -10.62 -13.94 0.49
N ARG A 60 -11.91 -13.66 0.23
CA ARG A 60 -12.59 -13.85 -1.06
C ARG A 60 -12.96 -12.55 -1.81
N ARG A 61 -12.47 -11.37 -1.41
CA ARG A 61 -12.80 -10.06 -2.03
C ARG A 61 -14.31 -9.77 -2.10
N GLN A 62 -15.06 -10.15 -1.07
CA GLN A 62 -16.52 -9.96 -1.04
C GLN A 62 -16.93 -8.62 -0.42
N ASN A 63 -16.03 -8.00 0.36
CA ASN A 63 -16.34 -6.88 1.23
C ASN A 63 -15.44 -5.68 0.90
N PRO A 64 -15.71 -4.95 -0.20
CA PRO A 64 -14.94 -3.77 -0.54
C PRO A 64 -15.13 -2.67 0.53
N LEU A 65 -14.02 -2.10 0.98
CA LEU A 65 -13.98 -1.05 1.98
C LEU A 65 -14.02 0.34 1.34
N GLN A 66 -14.44 1.34 2.11
CA GLN A 66 -14.62 2.72 1.66
C GLN A 66 -13.61 3.66 2.32
N LEU A 67 -13.10 4.62 1.55
CA LEU A 67 -12.31 5.74 2.06
C LEU A 67 -13.21 6.78 2.75
N ARG A 68 -12.73 7.34 3.85
CA ARG A 68 -13.35 8.47 4.54
C ARG A 68 -12.33 9.58 4.74
N ASP A 69 -12.78 10.81 4.53
CA ASP A 69 -11.98 12.00 4.76
C ASP A 69 -12.31 12.53 6.16
N ASN A 70 -11.31 12.71 7.03
CA ASN A 70 -11.51 13.26 8.38
C ASN A 70 -11.96 14.74 8.40
N HIS A 71 -12.04 15.39 7.23
CA HIS A 71 -12.39 16.81 7.13
C HIS A 71 -13.85 17.17 7.45
N LYS A 72 -14.78 16.21 7.57
CA LYS A 72 -16.23 16.48 7.64
C LYS A 72 -16.95 16.06 8.92
N ASP A 73 -16.33 15.27 9.81
CA ASP A 73 -17.01 14.71 10.99
C ASP A 73 -16.57 15.35 12.31
N ASN A 74 -16.36 16.67 12.33
CA ASN A 74 -16.23 17.46 13.56
C ASN A 74 -17.55 17.59 14.35
N GLN A 75 -18.41 16.57 14.31
CA GLN A 75 -19.53 16.40 15.24
C GLN A 75 -19.66 14.91 15.57
N LYS A 76 -19.05 14.50 16.70
CA LYS A 76 -19.08 13.18 17.34
C LYS A 76 -17.95 12.22 16.96
N GLU A 77 -16.69 12.63 17.17
CA GLU A 77 -15.64 11.66 17.43
C GLU A 77 -15.84 11.08 18.83
N LYS A 78 -16.40 9.86 18.88
CA LYS A 78 -16.09 8.93 19.97
C LYS A 78 -14.65 8.47 19.75
N GLU A 79 -13.80 8.83 20.71
CA GLU A 79 -12.63 8.06 21.18
C GLU A 79 -12.13 6.98 20.20
N GLY A 80 -11.38 7.42 19.19
CA GLY A 80 -10.30 6.59 18.66
C GLY A 80 -9.12 6.69 19.62
N ILE A 81 -8.41 5.57 19.81
CA ILE A 81 -7.13 5.54 20.52
C ILE A 81 -6.23 6.58 19.85
N ASP A 82 -5.79 7.58 20.61
CA ASP A 82 -4.84 8.64 20.24
C ASP A 82 -5.42 9.95 19.67
N GLY A 83 -5.70 10.88 20.59
CA GLY A 83 -6.10 12.28 20.35
C GLY A 83 -5.03 13.19 19.73
N ALA A 84 -4.47 12.80 18.58
CA ALA A 84 -3.73 13.72 17.71
C ALA A 84 -4.72 14.34 16.72
N LYS A 85 -4.85 15.68 16.73
CA LYS A 85 -5.62 16.43 15.73
C LYS A 85 -5.10 16.08 14.33
N SER A 86 -5.81 15.22 13.62
CA SER A 86 -5.42 14.75 12.29
C SER A 86 -5.71 15.87 11.29
N SER A 87 -4.68 16.48 10.72
CA SER A 87 -4.83 17.32 9.54
C SER A 87 -5.30 16.41 8.40
N GLY A 88 -6.60 16.43 8.08
CA GLY A 88 -7.16 15.95 6.81
C GLY A 88 -6.82 14.52 6.37
N THR A 89 -6.44 13.63 7.28
CA THR A 89 -5.91 12.30 6.96
C THR A 89 -7.01 11.43 6.37
N VAL A 90 -6.76 10.85 5.19
CA VAL A 90 -7.67 9.90 4.55
C VAL A 90 -7.47 8.53 5.22
N HIS A 91 -8.56 7.90 5.68
CA HIS A 91 -8.49 6.56 6.26
C HIS A 91 -9.48 5.60 5.62
N VAL A 92 -9.22 4.30 5.75
CA VAL A 92 -10.13 3.25 5.27
C VAL A 92 -11.05 2.84 6.41
N ARG A 93 -12.37 2.97 6.22
CA ARG A 93 -13.34 2.56 7.23
C ARG A 93 -13.45 1.03 7.27
N GLY A 94 -13.33 0.45 8.47
CA GLY A 94 -13.50 -0.98 8.69
C GLY A 94 -12.28 -1.84 8.32
N MET A 95 -11.12 -1.20 8.07
CA MET A 95 -9.86 -1.91 7.93
C MET A 95 -9.45 -2.53 9.27
N SER A 96 -9.04 -3.79 9.26
CA SER A 96 -8.49 -4.43 10.45
C SER A 96 -7.08 -3.93 10.75
N VAL A 97 -6.82 -3.65 12.02
CA VAL A 97 -5.53 -3.19 12.54
C VAL A 97 -5.07 -4.19 13.57
N TYR A 98 -3.86 -4.72 13.38
CA TYR A 98 -3.27 -5.73 14.26
C TYR A 98 -2.13 -5.10 15.05
N ARG A 99 -2.16 -5.24 16.37
CA ARG A 99 -1.02 -4.93 17.21
C ARG A 99 0.07 -5.96 16.95
N ILE A 100 1.33 -5.52 16.91
CA ILE A 100 2.49 -6.38 16.71
C ILE A 100 3.40 -6.22 17.91
N TYR A 101 3.80 -7.34 18.52
CA TYR A 101 4.62 -7.40 19.71
C TYR A 101 6.05 -7.90 19.45
N SER A 102 6.31 -8.52 18.31
CA SER A 102 7.66 -8.93 17.92
C SER A 102 7.89 -8.91 16.41
N ARG A 103 9.18 -8.90 16.03
CA ARG A 103 9.63 -9.09 14.64
C ARG A 103 8.98 -10.32 14.00
N GLU A 104 8.96 -11.45 14.69
CA GLU A 104 8.43 -12.72 14.17
C GLU A 104 6.93 -12.62 13.86
N GLU A 105 6.16 -12.00 14.75
CA GLU A 105 4.74 -11.75 14.54
C GLU A 105 4.51 -10.84 13.33
N ALA A 106 5.32 -9.78 13.17
CA ALA A 106 5.27 -8.90 12.01
C ALA A 106 5.45 -9.65 10.69
N ILE A 107 6.47 -10.52 10.64
CA ILE A 107 6.78 -11.34 9.46
C ILE A 107 5.69 -12.39 9.22
N GLN A 108 5.11 -12.98 10.27
CA GLN A 108 4.00 -13.93 10.13
C GLN A 108 2.74 -13.26 9.56
N LEU A 109 2.38 -12.07 10.04
CA LEU A 109 1.25 -11.30 9.51
C LEU A 109 1.48 -10.92 8.04
N LEU A 110 2.69 -10.49 7.69
CA LEU A 110 3.07 -10.23 6.30
C LEU A 110 2.94 -11.48 5.43
N LYS A 111 3.52 -12.62 5.86
CA LYS A 111 3.42 -13.91 5.16
C LYS A 111 1.95 -14.29 4.97
N GLN A 112 1.11 -14.11 6.00
CA GLN A 112 -0.32 -14.42 5.93
C GLN A 112 -1.07 -13.52 4.93
N GLY A 113 -0.83 -12.21 4.96
CA GLY A 113 -1.41 -11.27 3.99
C GLY A 113 -1.01 -11.60 2.56
N MET A 114 0.26 -11.96 2.33
CA MET A 114 0.77 -12.34 1.02
C MET A 114 0.19 -13.67 0.52
N ARG A 115 0.00 -14.66 1.40
CA ARG A 115 -0.72 -15.90 1.05
C ARG A 115 -2.17 -15.62 0.66
N ASN A 116 -2.87 -14.78 1.42
CA ASN A 116 -4.24 -14.40 1.10
C ASN A 116 -4.32 -13.67 -0.26
N ARG A 117 -3.32 -12.85 -0.60
CA ARG A 117 -3.17 -12.25 -1.94
C ARG A 117 -2.96 -13.31 -3.01
N ALA A 118 -2.06 -14.28 -2.78
CA ALA A 118 -1.76 -15.34 -3.73
C ALA A 118 -2.99 -16.22 -4.03
N ILE A 119 -3.78 -16.57 -3.00
CA ILE A 119 -5.03 -17.34 -3.15
C ILE A 119 -6.02 -16.60 -4.08
N ARG A 120 -6.12 -15.27 -3.93
CA ARG A 120 -6.99 -14.44 -4.80
C ARG A 120 -6.54 -14.47 -6.26
N ALA A 121 -5.24 -14.60 -6.52
CA ALA A 121 -4.67 -14.68 -7.86
C ALA A 121 -4.84 -16.07 -8.50
N THR A 122 -4.79 -17.16 -7.72
CA THR A 122 -4.99 -18.51 -8.28
C THR A 122 -6.43 -18.78 -8.70
N ASP A 123 -7.41 -18.17 -8.03
CA ASP A 123 -8.83 -18.36 -8.33
C ASP A 123 -9.30 -17.59 -9.58
N PHE A 124 -8.56 -16.57 -10.06
CA PHE A 124 -9.07 -15.60 -11.06
C PHE A 124 -8.06 -15.06 -12.10
N ASN A 125 -7.08 -15.84 -12.56
CA ASN A 125 -6.01 -15.46 -13.51
C ASN A 125 -4.85 -14.70 -12.83
N SER A 126 -3.68 -14.58 -13.46
CA SER A 126 -2.44 -14.03 -12.85
C SER A 126 -2.57 -12.58 -12.34
N GLU A 127 -3.18 -12.42 -11.16
CA GLU A 127 -3.67 -11.14 -10.62
C GLU A 127 -2.59 -10.33 -9.89
N SER A 128 -1.42 -10.93 -9.62
CA SER A 128 -0.33 -10.24 -8.92
C SER A 128 0.19 -9.02 -9.68
N SER A 129 0.14 -9.00 -11.03
CA SER A 129 0.51 -7.82 -11.82
C SER A 129 -0.60 -6.76 -11.90
N ARG A 130 -1.79 -7.04 -11.35
CA ARG A 130 -3.04 -6.30 -11.59
C ARG A 130 -3.67 -5.70 -10.33
N SER A 131 -2.96 -5.76 -9.21
CA SER A 131 -3.44 -5.20 -7.95
C SER A 131 -2.29 -4.54 -7.20
N HIS A 132 -2.59 -3.47 -6.48
CA HIS A 132 -1.63 -2.84 -5.58
C HIS A 132 -1.76 -3.46 -4.19
N THR A 133 -0.66 -3.55 -3.48
CA THR A 133 -0.64 -3.96 -2.08
C THR A 133 -0.02 -2.85 -1.25
N ILE A 134 -0.67 -2.50 -0.15
CA ILE A 134 -0.16 -1.52 0.80
C ILE A 134 -0.09 -2.21 2.18
N LEU A 135 1.13 -2.31 2.70
CA LEU A 135 1.38 -2.57 4.12
C LEU A 135 1.63 -1.22 4.80
N GLN A 136 0.88 -0.91 5.85
CA GLN A 136 1.16 0.27 6.69
C GLN A 136 1.48 -0.19 8.10
N LEU A 137 2.60 0.31 8.62
CA LEU A 137 3.03 0.15 10.00
C LEU A 137 2.82 1.49 10.70
N PHE A 138 2.02 1.49 11.76
CA PHE A 138 1.84 2.62 12.65
C PHE A 138 2.77 2.44 13.83
N VAL A 139 3.72 3.37 13.99
CA VAL A 139 4.73 3.33 15.03
C VAL A 139 4.49 4.52 15.95
N THR A 140 4.24 4.22 17.23
CA THR A 140 4.19 5.19 18.30
C THR A 140 5.41 4.98 19.18
N VAL A 141 6.17 6.04 19.44
CA VAL A 141 7.35 6.05 20.31
C VAL A 141 7.13 7.06 21.41
N GLU A 142 7.40 6.66 22.63
CA GLU A 142 7.51 7.52 23.80
C GLU A 142 8.98 7.55 24.22
N GLU A 143 9.60 8.74 24.21
CA GLU A 143 11.00 8.91 24.62
C GLU A 143 11.23 10.25 25.32
N GLU A 144 12.16 10.29 26.25
CA GLU A 144 12.61 11.53 26.90
C GLU A 144 13.61 12.28 26.01
N ASP A 145 13.42 13.59 25.84
CA ASP A 145 14.36 14.44 25.12
C ASP A 145 15.56 14.88 25.98
N GLU A 146 16.48 15.64 25.38
CA GLU A 146 17.68 16.15 26.07
C GLU A 146 17.36 17.08 27.25
N GLN A 147 16.13 17.62 27.33
CA GLN A 147 15.67 18.53 28.38
C GLN A 147 14.91 17.81 29.50
N GLY A 148 14.73 16.49 29.39
CA GLY A 148 13.99 15.69 30.36
C GLY A 148 12.48 15.66 30.11
N LEU A 149 12.00 16.14 28.95
CA LEU A 149 10.58 16.14 28.61
C LEU A 149 10.20 14.84 27.88
N MET A 150 9.12 14.20 28.33
CA MET A 150 8.55 13.04 27.63
C MET A 150 7.87 13.47 26.33
N LEU A 151 8.37 12.96 25.20
CA LEU A 151 7.84 13.20 23.86
C LEU A 151 7.10 11.97 23.35
N LEU A 152 5.90 12.19 22.81
CA LEU A 152 5.13 11.16 22.10
C LEU A 152 5.18 11.42 20.59
N LYS A 153 5.89 10.54 19.88
CA LYS A 153 6.07 10.60 18.42
C LYS A 153 5.22 9.53 17.74
N ARG A 154 4.53 9.91 16.67
CA ARG A 154 3.75 8.99 15.84
C ARG A 154 4.24 9.05 14.39
N SER A 155 4.39 7.91 13.76
CA SER A 155 4.81 7.79 12.38
C SER A 155 4.05 6.65 11.68
N THR A 156 3.81 6.84 10.38
CA THR A 156 3.24 5.80 9.52
C THR A 156 4.28 5.43 8.48
N PHE A 157 4.77 4.20 8.51
CA PHE A 157 5.65 3.65 7.49
C PHE A 157 4.83 2.84 6.49
N SER A 158 4.73 3.33 5.25
CA SER A 158 3.96 2.69 4.18
C SER A 158 4.88 1.98 3.19
N LEU A 159 4.69 0.68 3.03
CA LEU A 159 5.38 -0.18 2.09
C LEU A 159 4.38 -0.58 1.00
N VAL A 160 4.60 -0.06 -0.21
CA VAL A 160 3.67 -0.16 -1.33
C VAL A 160 4.29 -1.00 -2.44
N ASP A 161 3.58 -2.06 -2.84
CA ASP A 161 3.86 -2.86 -4.03
C ASP A 161 2.83 -2.49 -5.10
N LEU A 162 3.30 -1.91 -6.20
CA LEU A 162 2.44 -1.41 -7.26
C LEU A 162 2.21 -2.48 -8.34
N ALA A 163 1.02 -2.45 -8.93
CA ALA A 163 0.70 -3.22 -10.13
C ALA A 163 1.63 -2.83 -11.29
N GLY A 164 1.74 -3.71 -12.28
CA GLY A 164 2.52 -3.47 -13.48
C GLY A 164 1.90 -2.37 -14.35
N SER A 165 2.75 -1.64 -15.08
CA SER A 165 2.37 -0.55 -15.98
C SER A 165 2.09 -1.01 -17.41
N GLU A 166 2.00 -2.31 -17.65
CA GLU A 166 1.87 -2.87 -18.99
C GLU A 166 0.61 -2.39 -19.72
N LYS A 167 0.80 -1.97 -20.97
CA LYS A 167 -0.29 -1.62 -21.89
C LYS A 167 -0.92 -2.88 -22.46
N TRP A 168 -2.25 -2.86 -22.61
CA TRP A 168 -2.98 -3.91 -23.30
C TRP A 168 -2.46 -4.06 -24.74
N ARG A 169 -1.79 -5.18 -25.01
CA ARG A 169 -1.52 -5.64 -26.38
C ARG A 169 -2.74 -6.45 -26.81
N SER A 170 -3.55 -5.85 -27.69
CA SER A 170 -4.71 -6.52 -28.31
C SER A 170 -4.23 -7.66 -29.21
N SER A 171 -3.97 -8.84 -28.66
CA SER A 171 -3.82 -10.06 -29.46
C SER A 171 -5.07 -10.95 -29.44
N LEU A 172 -6.08 -10.59 -28.64
CA LEU A 172 -7.35 -11.33 -28.52
C LEU A 172 -8.54 -10.68 -29.24
N SER A 173 -8.31 -9.66 -30.07
CA SER A 173 -9.34 -9.10 -30.95
C SER A 173 -9.44 -9.89 -32.25
N THR A 174 -9.75 -11.19 -32.17
CA THR A 174 -10.24 -11.89 -33.36
C THR A 174 -11.19 -13.00 -32.95
N SER A 175 -12.46 -12.83 -33.33
CA SER A 175 -13.40 -13.92 -33.61
C SER A 175 -14.11 -14.58 -32.43
N THR A 176 -14.88 -13.83 -31.63
CA THR A 176 -15.92 -14.47 -30.79
C THR A 176 -17.24 -13.69 -30.86
N THR A 177 -18.20 -14.25 -31.59
CA THR A 177 -19.55 -13.69 -31.90
C THR A 177 -20.58 -13.93 -30.80
N ASN A 178 -20.16 -14.30 -29.58
CA ASN A 178 -21.07 -14.65 -28.50
C ASN A 178 -21.07 -13.55 -27.44
N LEU A 179 -22.26 -13.05 -27.07
CA LEU A 179 -22.47 -11.95 -26.10
C LEU A 179 -21.74 -12.15 -24.75
N GLN A 180 -21.57 -13.39 -24.31
CA GLN A 180 -20.83 -13.71 -23.08
C GLN A 180 -19.32 -13.48 -23.21
N ALA A 181 -18.75 -13.73 -24.39
CA ALA A 181 -17.34 -13.47 -24.68
C ALA A 181 -17.08 -11.95 -24.77
N GLU A 182 -18.00 -11.19 -25.37
CA GLU A 182 -17.92 -9.73 -25.40
C GLU A 182 -17.96 -9.11 -24.00
N ALA A 183 -18.88 -9.58 -23.14
CA ALA A 183 -18.95 -9.11 -21.75
C ALA A 183 -17.68 -9.42 -20.95
N ALA A 184 -17.08 -10.60 -21.14
CA ALA A 184 -15.82 -10.97 -20.51
C ALA A 184 -14.65 -10.09 -20.99
N VAL A 185 -14.56 -9.82 -22.30
CA VAL A 185 -13.55 -8.93 -22.88
C VAL A 185 -13.72 -7.49 -22.37
N GLN A 186 -14.95 -6.98 -22.29
CA GLN A 186 -15.22 -5.66 -21.74
C GLN A 186 -14.88 -5.56 -20.25
N ALA A 187 -15.16 -6.61 -19.47
CA ALA A 187 -14.79 -6.66 -18.05
C ALA A 187 -13.26 -6.61 -17.87
N GLN A 188 -12.50 -7.37 -18.66
CA GLN A 188 -11.04 -7.32 -18.64
C GLN A 188 -10.48 -5.97 -19.11
N MET A 189 -11.07 -5.38 -20.16
CA MET A 189 -10.65 -4.08 -20.65
C MET A 189 -10.86 -2.98 -19.59
N LYS A 190 -11.99 -3.04 -18.87
CA LYS A 190 -12.29 -2.12 -17.75
C LYS A 190 -11.32 -2.30 -16.60
N GLU A 191 -10.99 -3.54 -16.22
CA GLU A 191 -10.02 -3.84 -15.17
C GLU A 191 -8.63 -3.27 -15.50
N MET A 192 -8.11 -3.55 -16.70
CA MET A 192 -6.82 -3.01 -17.17
C MET A 192 -6.83 -1.48 -17.24
N THR A 193 -7.95 -0.88 -17.65
CA THR A 193 -8.12 0.58 -17.65
C THR A 193 -8.00 1.12 -16.23
N ASN A 194 -8.65 0.49 -15.25
CA ASN A 194 -8.62 0.96 -13.86
C ASN A 194 -7.23 0.80 -13.20
N ILE A 195 -6.51 -0.29 -13.49
CA ILE A 195 -5.13 -0.47 -13.04
C ILE A 195 -4.25 0.64 -13.60
N ASN A 196 -4.32 0.90 -14.90
CA ASN A 196 -3.54 1.95 -15.54
C ASN A 196 -3.98 3.35 -15.10
N THR A 197 -5.27 3.57 -14.76
CA THR A 197 -5.75 4.82 -14.17
C THR A 197 -5.01 5.13 -12.86
N SER A 198 -4.89 4.16 -11.95
CA SER A 198 -4.22 4.41 -10.67
C SER A 198 -2.75 4.83 -10.81
N LEU A 199 -2.00 4.18 -11.71
CA LEU A 199 -0.60 4.52 -11.99
C LEU A 199 -0.46 5.83 -12.77
N HIS A 200 -1.36 6.09 -13.72
CA HIS A 200 -1.39 7.34 -14.48
C HIS A 200 -1.68 8.53 -13.56
N VAL A 201 -2.67 8.41 -12.67
CA VAL A 201 -3.00 9.44 -11.69
C VAL A 201 -1.86 9.64 -10.69
N LEU A 202 -1.17 8.56 -10.28
CA LEU A 202 0.04 8.66 -9.45
C LEU A 202 1.13 9.49 -10.16
N GLY A 203 1.41 9.21 -11.43
CA GLY A 203 2.33 10.02 -12.25
C GLY A 203 1.91 11.49 -12.33
N ASN A 204 0.62 11.76 -12.56
CA ASN A 204 0.09 13.12 -12.58
C ASN A 204 0.21 13.83 -11.22
N CYS A 205 0.06 13.11 -10.10
CA CYS A 205 0.26 13.67 -8.77
C CYS A 205 1.72 14.06 -8.54
N VAL A 206 2.67 13.19 -8.91
CA VAL A 206 4.10 13.47 -8.79
C VAL A 206 4.50 14.66 -9.68
N SER A 207 4.06 14.69 -10.94
CA SER A 207 4.29 15.82 -11.85
C SER A 207 3.71 17.14 -11.30
N ALA A 208 2.51 17.09 -10.73
CA ALA A 208 1.89 18.26 -10.11
C ALA A 208 2.64 18.75 -8.86
N LEU A 209 3.29 17.85 -8.10
CA LEU A 209 4.05 18.20 -6.90
C LEU A 209 5.40 18.86 -7.21
N ILE A 210 6.00 18.56 -8.35
CA ILE A 210 7.26 19.19 -8.79
C ILE A 210 7.04 20.54 -9.48
N GLU A 211 5.83 20.83 -9.97
CA GLU A 211 5.48 22.09 -10.62
C GLU A 211 5.36 23.24 -9.60
N PRO A 212 6.26 24.25 -9.61
CA PRO A 212 6.37 25.25 -8.52
C PRO A 212 5.12 26.11 -8.29
N ASN A 213 4.22 26.19 -9.28
CA ASN A 213 3.03 27.05 -9.27
C ASN A 213 1.71 26.26 -9.31
N ARG A 214 1.76 24.92 -9.21
CA ARG A 214 0.56 24.10 -9.25
C ARG A 214 -0.15 24.16 -7.91
N ARG A 215 -1.37 24.71 -7.91
CA ARG A 215 -2.20 24.79 -6.68
C ARG A 215 -2.96 23.51 -6.37
N HIS A 216 -3.27 22.71 -7.38
CA HIS A 216 -4.10 21.51 -7.25
C HIS A 216 -3.35 20.27 -7.71
N VAL A 217 -3.23 19.31 -6.79
CA VAL A 217 -2.71 17.97 -7.04
C VAL A 217 -3.90 16.99 -7.10
N PRO A 218 -4.04 16.17 -8.17
CA PRO A 218 -5.21 15.35 -8.42
C PRO A 218 -5.28 14.07 -7.56
N TYR A 219 -5.04 14.17 -6.24
CA TYR A 219 -5.07 13.00 -5.35
C TYR A 219 -6.39 12.25 -5.38
N ARG A 220 -7.50 12.95 -5.66
CA ARG A 220 -8.86 12.40 -5.62
C ARG A 220 -9.22 11.50 -6.81
N ASP A 221 -8.40 11.50 -7.86
CA ASP A 221 -8.73 10.83 -9.12
C ASP A 221 -8.48 9.31 -9.07
N SER A 222 -7.80 8.80 -8.04
CA SER A 222 -7.63 7.37 -7.76
C SER A 222 -7.67 7.08 -6.26
N VAL A 223 -8.18 5.92 -5.88
CA VAL A 223 -8.11 5.37 -4.52
C VAL A 223 -6.67 5.31 -4.01
N LEU A 224 -5.72 4.90 -4.87
CA LEU A 224 -4.31 4.80 -4.52
C LEU A 224 -3.75 6.17 -4.12
N THR A 225 -3.97 7.19 -4.94
CA THR A 225 -3.44 8.54 -4.68
C THR A 225 -4.12 9.25 -3.52
N ARG A 226 -5.38 8.92 -3.21
CA ARG A 226 -6.04 9.37 -1.97
C ARG A 226 -5.38 8.78 -0.73
N LEU A 227 -5.05 7.49 -0.76
CA LEU A 227 -4.34 6.81 0.34
C LEU A 227 -2.90 7.30 0.50
N LEU A 228 -2.25 7.65 -0.62
CA LEU A 228 -0.87 8.14 -0.64
C LEU A 228 -0.74 9.65 -0.59
N GLN A 229 -1.83 10.39 -0.32
CA GLN A 229 -1.81 11.85 -0.26
C GLN A 229 -0.77 12.37 0.76
N ASP A 230 -0.78 11.84 1.98
CA ASP A 230 0.15 12.27 3.03
C ASP A 230 1.61 11.82 2.76
N PRO A 231 1.87 10.56 2.33
CA PRO A 231 3.20 10.17 1.88
C PRO A 231 3.76 11.04 0.74
N LEU A 232 2.95 11.40 -0.25
CA LEU A 232 3.43 12.08 -1.47
C LEU A 232 3.62 13.59 -1.31
N GLY A 233 2.66 14.29 -0.69
CA GLY A 233 2.70 15.76 -0.60
C GLY A 233 2.50 16.33 0.80
N GLY A 234 2.43 15.47 1.82
CA GLY A 234 2.37 15.87 3.21
C GLY A 234 3.75 15.99 3.87
N ASN A 235 3.79 15.85 5.19
CA ASN A 235 5.02 15.83 5.98
C ASN A 235 5.68 14.42 6.00
N GLY A 236 5.67 13.75 4.86
CA GLY A 236 6.19 12.40 4.67
C GLY A 236 7.51 12.40 3.88
N ARG A 237 8.35 11.38 4.11
CA ARG A 237 9.45 11.06 3.20
C ARG A 237 9.01 9.89 2.33
N THR A 238 9.14 10.05 1.01
CA THR A 238 8.78 9.02 0.04
C THR A 238 9.97 8.66 -0.83
N ILE A 239 10.16 7.36 -1.03
CA ILE A 239 11.13 6.79 -1.95
C ILE A 239 10.35 6.02 -3.00
N LEU A 240 10.59 6.33 -4.27
CA LEU A 240 10.03 5.61 -5.41
C LEU A 240 11.13 4.77 -6.05
N ILE A 241 10.87 3.48 -6.26
CA ILE A 241 11.79 2.57 -6.94
C ILE A 241 11.27 2.36 -8.35
N ALA A 242 11.96 2.89 -9.34
CA ALA A 242 11.68 2.63 -10.75
C ALA A 242 12.31 1.30 -11.16
N THR A 243 11.49 0.35 -11.60
CA THR A 243 11.94 -0.93 -12.15
C THR A 243 11.66 -0.95 -13.65
N ILE A 244 12.64 -1.35 -14.44
CA ILE A 244 12.57 -1.35 -15.92
C ILE A 244 13.03 -2.70 -16.46
N HIS A 245 12.57 -3.03 -17.66
CA HIS A 245 12.99 -4.24 -18.35
C HIS A 245 14.21 -3.95 -19.24
N ALA A 246 15.22 -4.82 -19.22
CA ALA A 246 16.48 -4.60 -19.95
C ALA A 246 16.37 -4.89 -21.46
N ASP A 247 15.36 -5.63 -21.90
CA ASP A 247 15.19 -6.03 -23.29
C ASP A 247 14.70 -4.89 -24.19
N ALA A 248 15.26 -4.81 -25.39
CA ALA A 248 14.92 -3.83 -26.42
C ALA A 248 13.44 -3.91 -26.85
N GLY A 249 12.81 -5.08 -26.74
CA GLY A 249 11.38 -5.25 -26.99
C GLY A 249 10.45 -4.42 -26.09
N HIS A 250 10.98 -3.92 -24.96
CA HIS A 250 10.25 -3.13 -23.96
C HIS A 250 10.74 -1.68 -23.87
N LYS A 251 11.38 -1.19 -24.94
CA LYS A 251 12.00 0.15 -24.99
C LYS A 251 10.98 1.28 -24.77
N GLU A 252 9.77 1.15 -25.33
CA GLU A 252 8.73 2.16 -25.17
C GLU A 252 8.22 2.25 -23.72
N GLU A 253 8.01 1.11 -23.07
CA GLU A 253 7.63 1.06 -21.66
C GLU A 253 8.75 1.63 -20.77
N THR A 254 10.00 1.29 -21.06
CA THR A 254 11.18 1.79 -20.33
C THR A 254 11.30 3.31 -20.41
N TYR A 255 11.13 3.91 -21.60
CA TYR A 255 11.13 5.37 -21.74
C TYR A 255 9.95 6.05 -21.06
N SER A 256 8.83 5.35 -20.87
CA SER A 256 7.71 5.93 -20.13
C SER A 256 7.99 6.01 -18.63
N THR A 257 8.92 5.20 -18.12
CA THR A 257 9.29 5.16 -16.70
C THR A 257 10.46 6.09 -16.35
N LEU A 258 11.40 6.30 -17.28
CA LEU A 258 12.59 7.17 -17.12
C LEU A 258 12.28 8.63 -17.47
#